data_AF-A0A4Y2NF96-F1
#
_entry.id   AF-A0A4Y2NF96-F1
#
_cell.length_a   1.000
_cell.length_b   1.000
_cell.length_c   1.000
_cell.angle_alpha   90.00
_cell.angle_beta   90.00
_cell.angle_gamma   90.00
#
_symmetry.space_group_name_H-M   'P 1'
#
loop_
_entity.id
_entity.type
_entity.pdbx_description
1 polymer ?
#
loop_
_entity_poly.entity_id
_entity_poly.type
_entity_poly.pdbx_seq_one_letter_code
_entity_poly.pdbx_strand_id
1 'polypeptide(L)'
;MVQITKTALRKILRALVSFEELQTILAEIEAIINSRPLTYVYNEPNEPFPLTPANFLTGRRLTALPNWSGKRNIELFKGKKELIKRYLYREKILNNFWKRWKREYLLQLKGANLNKNVNVKTEFNVNDIVLIGEEKVPRQLWKLGKVIDVHKGRDSKVRSAAIKTSTGIIKRPIQLLYNLEIVSNE
;
A
#
# COMPACT_ATOMS: atom_id res chain seq x y z
N MET A 1 -3.08 -7.70 10.53
CA MET A 1 -4.03 -6.72 9.93
C MET A 1 -4.91 -5.97 10.94
N VAL A 2 -5.84 -6.63 11.67
CA VAL A 2 -6.77 -5.90 12.57
C VAL A 2 -6.06 -5.08 13.65
N GLN A 3 -5.05 -5.68 14.29
CA GLN A 3 -4.29 -5.02 15.36
C GLN A 3 -3.52 -3.78 14.87
N ILE A 4 -2.85 -3.84 13.71
CA ILE A 4 -2.09 -2.70 13.15
C ILE A 4 -3.03 -1.55 12.78
N THR A 5 -4.21 -1.86 12.23
CA THR A 5 -5.22 -0.87 11.88
C THR A 5 -5.76 -0.17 13.12
N LYS A 6 -6.22 -0.93 14.14
CA LYS A 6 -6.71 -0.37 15.40
C LYS A 6 -5.65 0.48 16.11
N THR A 7 -4.40 0.03 16.11
CA THR A 7 -3.29 0.76 16.72
C THR A 7 -2.97 2.06 15.99
N ALA A 8 -2.99 2.04 14.65
CA ALA A 8 -2.79 3.25 13.85
C ALA A 8 -3.93 4.26 14.08
N LEU A 9 -5.20 3.80 14.01
CA LEU A 9 -6.38 4.61 14.30
C LEU A 9 -6.31 5.28 15.68
N ARG A 10 -6.08 4.49 16.74
CA ARG A 10 -5.99 5.01 18.12
C ARG A 10 -4.94 6.10 18.28
N LYS A 11 -3.82 6.00 17.56
CA LYS A 11 -2.72 6.97 17.67
C LYS A 11 -2.97 8.25 16.87
N ILE A 12 -3.90 8.23 15.92
CA ILE A 12 -4.16 9.35 15.01
C ILE A 12 -5.42 10.11 15.41
N LEU A 13 -6.46 9.40 15.85
CA LEU A 13 -7.74 9.95 16.32
C LEU A 13 -7.65 10.52 17.74
N ARG A 14 -6.53 11.17 18.09
CA ARG A 14 -6.35 11.88 19.37
C ARG A 14 -7.07 13.24 19.41
N ALA A 15 -7.98 13.49 18.48
CA ALA A 15 -8.61 14.77 18.27
C ALA A 15 -10.13 14.62 18.17
N LEU A 16 -10.85 15.71 18.45
CA LEU A 16 -12.30 15.78 18.33
C LEU A 16 -12.67 15.78 16.84
N VAL A 17 -13.26 14.68 16.38
CA VAL A 17 -13.74 14.48 15.01
C VAL A 17 -15.24 14.27 15.10
N SER A 18 -16.04 14.90 14.23
CA SER A 18 -17.49 14.66 14.22
C SER A 18 -17.82 13.22 13.79
N PHE A 19 -19.04 12.78 14.03
CA PHE A 19 -19.48 11.45 13.60
C PHE A 19 -19.36 11.28 12.07
N GLU A 20 -19.78 12.28 11.30
CA GLU A 20 -19.75 12.27 9.83
C GLU A 20 -18.31 12.30 9.29
N GLU A 21 -17.45 13.08 9.94
CA GLU A 21 -16.02 13.12 9.62
C GLU A 21 -15.36 11.78 9.91
N LEU A 22 -15.69 11.15 11.05
CA LEU A 22 -15.17 9.84 11.44
C LEU A 22 -15.64 8.76 10.45
N GLN A 23 -16.92 8.75 10.07
CA GLN A 23 -17.45 7.81 9.09
C GLN A 23 -16.71 7.93 7.75
N THR A 24 -16.46 9.17 7.29
CA THR A 24 -15.71 9.42 6.06
C THR A 24 -14.26 8.92 6.17
N ILE A 25 -13.59 9.22 7.29
CA ILE A 25 -12.21 8.78 7.55
C ILE A 25 -12.12 7.25 7.57
N LEU A 26 -13.06 6.57 8.22
CA LEU A 26 -13.08 5.11 8.29
C LEU A 26 -13.27 4.48 6.90
N ALA A 27 -14.17 5.01 6.08
CA ALA A 27 -14.36 4.54 4.70
C ALA A 27 -13.10 4.72 3.85
N GLU A 28 -12.41 5.86 3.97
CA GLU A 28 -11.13 6.08 3.27
C GLU A 28 -10.02 5.15 3.78
N ILE A 29 -9.98 4.87 5.08
CA ILE A 29 -9.04 3.92 5.68
C ILE A 29 -9.30 2.49 5.22
N GLU A 30 -10.56 2.08 5.15
CA GLU A 30 -10.95 0.80 4.56
C GLU A 30 -10.44 0.69 3.12
N ALA A 31 -10.67 1.72 2.30
CA ALA A 31 -10.17 1.76 0.93
C ALA A 31 -8.64 1.64 0.86
N ILE A 32 -7.92 2.31 1.76
CA ILE A 32 -6.46 2.20 1.89
C ILE A 32 -6.01 0.77 2.19
N ILE A 33 -6.63 0.12 3.16
CA ILE A 33 -6.27 -1.24 3.58
C ILE A 33 -6.61 -2.27 2.50
N ASN A 34 -7.73 -2.07 1.81
CA ASN A 34 -8.22 -2.98 0.76
C ASN A 34 -7.52 -2.75 -0.59
N SER A 35 -6.75 -1.67 -0.74
CA SER A 35 -5.90 -1.45 -1.92
C SER A 35 -4.51 -2.09 -1.80
N ARG A 36 -4.22 -2.84 -0.72
CA ARG A 36 -2.92 -3.49 -0.52
C ARG A 36 -2.71 -4.68 -1.47
N PRO A 37 -1.49 -4.92 -1.96
CA PRO A 37 -1.21 -6.03 -2.87
C PRO A 37 -1.16 -7.35 -2.08
N LEU A 38 -1.97 -8.33 -2.48
CA LEU A 38 -1.90 -9.70 -1.98
C LEU A 38 -0.92 -10.52 -2.81
N THR A 39 -1.08 -10.45 -4.13
CA THR A 39 -0.27 -11.13 -5.14
C THR A 39 -0.33 -10.34 -6.45
N TYR A 40 0.05 -10.95 -7.57
CA TYR A 40 0.00 -10.36 -8.90
C TYR A 40 -0.73 -11.26 -9.90
N VAL A 41 -1.18 -10.67 -11.01
CA VAL A 41 -1.76 -11.41 -12.14
C VAL A 41 -0.68 -11.61 -13.22
N TYR A 42 -0.49 -12.86 -13.67
CA TYR A 42 0.59 -13.27 -14.58
C TYR A 42 0.40 -12.84 -16.05
N ASN A 43 -0.83 -12.57 -16.49
CA ASN A 43 -1.19 -12.50 -17.91
C ASN A 43 -0.83 -11.17 -18.64
N GLU A 44 -0.15 -10.23 -18.00
CA GLU A 44 0.20 -8.96 -18.63
C GLU A 44 1.71 -8.91 -18.97
N PRO A 45 2.11 -8.87 -20.25
CA PRO A 45 3.50 -9.05 -20.70
C PRO A 45 4.48 -7.96 -20.21
N ASN A 46 3.97 -6.86 -19.65
CA ASN A 46 4.78 -5.72 -19.20
C ASN A 46 4.62 -5.35 -17.72
N GLU A 47 3.63 -5.89 -16.98
CA GLU A 47 3.38 -5.44 -15.61
C GLU A 47 2.72 -6.52 -14.73
N PRO A 48 3.31 -6.92 -13.60
CA PRO A 48 2.56 -7.62 -12.57
C PRO A 48 1.54 -6.66 -11.97
N PHE A 49 0.29 -6.77 -12.39
CA PHE A 49 -0.81 -6.00 -11.80
C PHE A 49 -1.09 -6.52 -10.38
N PRO A 50 -1.10 -5.68 -9.33
CA PRO A 50 -1.36 -6.15 -7.99
C PRO A 50 -2.80 -6.60 -7.85
N LEU A 51 -2.99 -7.87 -7.50
CA LEU A 51 -4.28 -8.39 -7.06
C LEU A 51 -4.48 -7.98 -5.59
N THR A 52 -5.53 -7.20 -5.32
CA THR A 52 -5.82 -6.60 -4.00
C THR A 52 -7.15 -7.14 -3.44
N PRO A 53 -7.39 -7.07 -2.11
CA PRO A 53 -8.70 -7.41 -1.55
C PRO A 53 -9.87 -6.66 -2.20
N ALA A 54 -9.65 -5.39 -2.57
CA ALA A 54 -10.65 -4.57 -3.25
C ALA A 54 -11.11 -5.17 -4.59
N ASN A 55 -10.22 -5.87 -5.32
CA ASN A 55 -10.58 -6.53 -6.56
C ASN A 55 -11.61 -7.63 -6.33
N PHE A 56 -11.53 -8.38 -5.23
CA PHE A 56 -12.50 -9.41 -4.88
C PHE A 56 -13.81 -8.82 -4.34
N LEU A 57 -13.72 -7.75 -3.56
CA LEU A 57 -14.90 -7.14 -2.92
C LEU A 57 -15.76 -6.33 -3.90
N THR A 58 -15.13 -5.65 -4.87
CA THR A 58 -15.82 -4.66 -5.72
C THR A 58 -15.60 -4.85 -7.21
N GLY A 59 -14.78 -5.83 -7.62
CA GLY A 59 -14.42 -6.07 -9.02
C GLY A 59 -13.52 -4.99 -9.66
N ARG A 60 -13.16 -3.93 -8.93
CA ARG A 60 -12.38 -2.79 -9.45
C ARG A 60 -11.48 -2.17 -8.38
N ARG A 61 -10.60 -1.26 -8.80
CA ARG A 61 -9.77 -0.48 -7.87
C ARG A 61 -10.64 0.54 -7.12
N LEU A 62 -10.48 0.62 -5.80
CA LEU A 62 -11.14 1.66 -4.98
C LEU A 62 -10.59 3.08 -5.22
N THR A 63 -9.48 3.20 -5.96
CA THR A 63 -8.92 4.48 -6.43
C THR A 63 -9.72 5.11 -7.56
N ALA A 64 -10.67 4.38 -8.18
CA ALA A 64 -11.52 4.94 -9.22
C ALA A 64 -12.54 5.89 -8.57
N LEU A 65 -12.50 7.17 -8.95
CA LEU A 65 -13.55 8.11 -8.58
C LEU A 65 -14.90 7.50 -8.98
N PRO A 66 -15.93 7.54 -8.11
CA PRO A 66 -17.26 7.12 -8.51
C PRO A 66 -17.72 7.96 -9.70
N ASN A 67 -18.38 7.33 -10.67
CA ASN A 67 -19.09 8.03 -11.74
C ASN A 67 -20.28 8.74 -11.08
N TRP A 68 -20.05 9.94 -10.56
CA TRP A 68 -21.03 10.65 -9.75
C TRP A 68 -21.87 11.60 -10.61
N SER A 69 -23.11 11.21 -10.92
CA SER A 69 -24.10 12.01 -11.66
C SER A 69 -25.16 12.68 -10.76
N GLY A 70 -25.08 12.49 -9.44
CA GLY A 70 -26.09 12.98 -8.50
C GLY A 70 -25.89 14.45 -8.11
N LYS A 71 -26.90 15.31 -8.30
CA LYS A 71 -26.94 16.60 -7.61
C LYS A 71 -27.24 16.34 -6.12
N ARG A 72 -26.21 16.40 -5.27
CA ARG A 72 -26.42 16.51 -3.82
C ARG A 72 -26.87 17.95 -3.53
N ASN A 73 -27.95 18.13 -2.79
CA ASN A 73 -28.21 19.37 -2.07
C ASN A 73 -27.14 19.49 -0.99
N ILE A 74 -26.00 20.07 -1.36
CA ILE A 74 -24.96 20.45 -0.41
C ILE A 74 -25.53 21.69 0.28
N GLU A 75 -26.04 21.52 1.50
CA GLU A 75 -26.17 22.65 2.40
C GLU A 75 -24.79 23.32 2.46
N LEU A 76 -24.72 24.55 1.93
CA LEU A 76 -23.50 25.32 1.83
C LEU A 76 -22.94 25.52 3.23
N PHE A 77 -21.91 24.72 3.56
CA PHE A 77 -21.12 24.92 4.77
C PHE A 77 -20.71 26.39 4.88
N LYS A 78 -20.82 26.94 6.08
CA LYS A 78 -20.44 28.32 6.40
C LYS A 78 -18.96 28.57 6.00
N GLY A 79 -18.76 29.26 4.88
CA GLY A 79 -17.49 29.83 4.44
C GLY A 79 -16.49 28.84 3.78
N LYS A 80 -16.04 29.17 2.55
CA LYS A 80 -14.99 28.46 1.79
C LYS A 80 -13.73 28.14 2.62
N LYS A 81 -13.34 29.02 3.54
CA LYS A 81 -12.15 28.86 4.39
C LYS A 81 -12.28 27.71 5.40
N GLU A 82 -13.43 27.56 6.03
CA GLU A 82 -13.70 26.50 7.01
C GLU A 82 -13.66 25.12 6.33
N LEU A 83 -14.27 25.01 5.15
CA LEU A 83 -14.25 23.80 4.32
C LEU A 83 -12.83 23.37 3.94
N ILE A 84 -12.01 24.30 3.45
CA ILE A 84 -10.61 24.02 3.11
C ILE A 84 -9.85 23.55 4.34
N LYS A 85 -10.05 24.22 5.49
CA LYS A 85 -9.40 23.84 6.76
C LYS A 85 -9.77 22.42 7.18
N ARG A 86 -11.06 22.05 7.12
CA ARG A 86 -11.52 20.68 7.45
C ARG A 86 -11.02 19.64 6.46
N TYR A 87 -11.01 19.94 5.17
CA TYR A 87 -10.43 19.08 4.15
C TYR A 87 -8.94 18.82 4.41
N LEU A 88 -8.14 19.87 4.62
CA LEU A 88 -6.70 19.75 4.92
C LEU A 88 -6.46 18.99 6.21
N TYR A 89 -7.33 19.16 7.21
CA TYR A 89 -7.28 18.43 8.45
C TYR A 89 -7.52 16.93 8.25
N ARG A 90 -8.55 16.56 7.48
CA ARG A 90 -8.82 15.16 7.09
C ARG A 90 -7.66 14.55 6.31
N GLU A 91 -7.12 15.27 5.33
CA GLU A 91 -5.94 14.86 4.56
C GLU A 91 -4.73 14.60 5.46
N LYS A 92 -4.52 15.44 6.48
CA LYS A 92 -3.46 15.26 7.47
C LYS A 92 -3.64 13.96 8.27
N ILE A 93 -4.87 13.68 8.74
CA ILE A 93 -5.21 12.44 9.44
C ILE A 93 -4.89 11.22 8.56
N LEU A 94 -5.35 11.23 7.31
CA LEU A 94 -5.20 10.12 6.38
C LEU A 94 -3.75 9.89 5.98
N ASN A 95 -2.98 10.96 5.76
CA ASN A 95 -1.54 10.87 5.48
C ASN A 95 -0.77 10.29 6.67
N ASN A 96 -1.10 10.71 7.89
CA ASN A 96 -0.52 10.14 9.10
C ASN A 96 -0.88 8.65 9.25
N PHE A 97 -2.13 8.28 8.92
CA PHE A 97 -2.59 6.91 8.92
C PHE A 97 -1.80 6.07 7.93
N TRP A 98 -1.78 6.48 6.67
CA TRP A 98 -1.06 5.79 5.61
C TRP A 98 0.41 5.59 5.96
N LYS A 99 1.12 6.65 6.36
CA LYS A 99 2.54 6.58 6.71
C LYS A 99 2.80 5.55 7.82
N ARG A 100 1.96 5.57 8.87
CA ARG A 100 2.13 4.67 10.00
C ARG A 100 1.76 3.24 9.64
N TRP A 101 0.56 3.04 9.12
CA TRP A 101 0.03 1.73 8.79
C TRP A 101 0.88 1.03 7.72
N LYS A 102 1.29 1.74 6.66
CA LYS A 102 2.18 1.21 5.61
C LYS A 102 3.48 0.70 6.22
N ARG A 103 4.10 1.46 7.12
CA ARG A 103 5.35 1.06 7.77
C ARG A 103 5.18 -0.20 8.60
N GLU A 104 4.15 -0.26 9.46
CA GLU A 104 3.90 -1.46 10.28
C GLU A 104 3.56 -2.68 9.42
N TYR A 105 2.77 -2.49 8.35
CA TYR A 105 2.44 -3.55 7.40
C TYR A 105 3.68 -4.10 6.67
N LEU A 106 4.55 -3.22 6.17
CA LEU A 106 5.81 -3.61 5.53
C LEU A 106 6.75 -4.36 6.50
N LEU A 107 6.76 -3.97 7.78
CA LEU A 107 7.48 -4.70 8.83
C LEU A 107 6.86 -6.08 9.08
N GLN A 108 5.53 -6.21 9.04
CA GLN A 108 4.86 -7.51 9.13
C GLN A 108 5.22 -8.42 7.96
N LEU A 109 5.30 -7.90 6.74
CA LEU A 109 5.74 -8.69 5.58
C LEU A 109 7.18 -9.20 5.78
N LYS A 110 8.09 -8.35 6.26
CA LYS A 110 9.45 -8.78 6.61
C LYS A 110 9.47 -9.83 7.72
N GLY A 111 8.70 -9.64 8.78
CA GLY A 111 8.60 -10.57 9.90
C GLY A 111 8.00 -11.92 9.51
N ALA A 112 6.97 -11.91 8.65
CA ALA A 112 6.38 -13.13 8.08
C ALA A 112 7.40 -13.91 7.25
N ASN A 113 8.26 -13.23 6.49
CA ASN A 113 9.37 -13.84 5.76
C ASN A 113 10.47 -14.43 6.67
N LEU A 114 10.54 -14.00 7.94
CA LEU A 114 11.55 -14.46 8.91
C LEU A 114 11.03 -15.59 9.81
N ASN A 115 9.71 -15.75 9.92
CA ASN A 115 9.09 -16.83 10.68
C ASN A 115 9.15 -18.14 9.90
N LYS A 116 10.13 -18.97 10.28
CA LYS A 116 10.54 -20.28 9.71
C LYS A 116 9.43 -21.33 9.45
N ASN A 117 8.17 -21.08 9.82
CA ASN A 117 7.07 -22.03 9.62
C ASN A 117 6.39 -21.91 8.25
N VAL A 118 6.79 -20.92 7.45
CA VAL A 118 6.48 -20.84 6.02
C VAL A 118 7.84 -20.85 5.31
N ASN A 119 8.04 -21.74 4.34
CA ASN A 119 9.25 -21.83 3.50
C ASN A 119 9.41 -20.57 2.62
N VAL A 120 9.51 -19.40 3.23
CA VAL A 120 9.70 -18.13 2.51
C VAL A 120 11.19 -17.98 2.28
N LYS A 121 11.58 -18.03 1.01
CA LYS A 121 12.94 -17.74 0.56
C LYS A 121 13.40 -16.40 1.16
N THR A 122 14.45 -16.44 1.97
CA THR A 122 15.09 -15.26 2.56
C THR A 122 15.91 -14.46 1.55
N GLU A 123 16.18 -15.05 0.39
CA GLU A 123 16.94 -14.44 -0.69
C GLU A 123 16.06 -14.24 -1.92
N PHE A 124 16.07 -13.00 -2.44
CA PHE A 124 15.44 -12.66 -3.71
C PHE A 124 16.25 -13.27 -4.87
N ASN A 125 15.54 -13.86 -5.82
CA ASN A 125 16.09 -14.46 -7.02
C ASN A 125 15.68 -13.67 -8.26
N VAL A 126 16.40 -13.91 -9.35
CA VAL A 126 15.98 -13.43 -10.67
C VAL A 126 14.61 -14.00 -10.99
N ASN A 127 13.75 -13.15 -11.55
CA ASN A 127 12.34 -13.35 -11.85
C ASN A 127 11.34 -13.21 -10.70
N ASP A 128 11.78 -13.02 -9.44
CA ASP A 128 10.85 -12.78 -8.34
C ASP A 128 10.06 -11.47 -8.53
N ILE A 129 8.75 -11.51 -8.29
CA ILE A 129 7.93 -10.30 -8.22
C ILE A 129 7.96 -9.77 -6.78
N VAL A 130 8.34 -8.50 -6.65
CA VAL A 130 8.54 -7.86 -5.35
C VAL A 130 7.76 -6.55 -5.22
N LEU A 131 7.33 -6.26 -4.01
CA LEU A 131 6.79 -4.97 -3.61
C LEU A 131 7.95 -4.00 -3.31
N ILE A 132 7.87 -2.81 -3.90
CA ILE A 132 8.92 -1.79 -3.80
C ILE A 132 8.52 -0.75 -2.75
N GLY A 133 9.29 -0.71 -1.66
CA GLY A 133 9.13 0.24 -0.56
C GLY A 133 9.65 1.63 -0.92
N GLU A 134 8.77 2.47 -1.48
CA GLU A 134 9.04 3.88 -1.69
C GLU A 134 8.35 4.78 -0.65
N GLU A 135 9.04 5.83 -0.20
CA GLU A 135 8.50 6.77 0.78
C GLU A 135 7.54 7.81 0.18
N LYS A 136 7.77 8.25 -1.06
CA LYS A 136 7.02 9.34 -1.71
C LYS A 136 6.01 8.83 -2.75
N VAL A 137 5.15 7.89 -2.35
CA VAL A 137 4.10 7.34 -3.21
C VAL A 137 2.73 7.83 -2.74
N PRO A 138 1.82 8.24 -3.65
CA PRO A 138 0.44 8.53 -3.31
C PRO A 138 -0.18 7.42 -2.44
N ARG A 139 -1.15 7.80 -1.58
CA ARG A 139 -1.92 6.82 -0.80
C ARG A 139 -2.53 5.79 -1.75
N GLN A 140 -2.64 4.54 -1.31
CA GLN A 140 -3.28 3.44 -2.07
C GLN A 140 -2.49 2.92 -3.28
N LEU A 141 -1.41 3.58 -3.70
CA LEU A 141 -0.57 3.10 -4.78
C LEU A 141 0.59 2.26 -4.25
N TRP A 142 0.72 1.06 -4.80
CA TRP A 142 1.77 0.10 -4.49
C TRP A 142 2.52 -0.24 -5.76
N LYS A 143 3.83 0.00 -5.77
CA LYS A 143 4.67 -0.32 -6.91
C LYS A 143 5.16 -1.75 -6.80
N LEU A 144 4.87 -2.54 -7.83
CA LEU A 144 5.45 -3.85 -8.03
C LEU A 144 6.57 -3.76 -9.07
N GLY A 145 7.46 -4.74 -9.03
CA GLY A 145 8.45 -4.91 -10.07
C GLY A 145 9.02 -6.32 -10.06
N LYS A 146 9.60 -6.70 -11.20
CA LYS A 146 10.25 -7.99 -11.40
C LYS A 146 11.75 -7.86 -11.19
N VAL A 147 12.33 -8.70 -10.35
CA VAL A 147 13.78 -8.77 -10.18
C VAL A 147 14.40 -9.31 -11.47
N ILE A 148 15.30 -8.55 -12.06
CA ILE A 148 16.02 -8.97 -13.28
C ILE A 148 17.47 -9.34 -13.01
N ASP A 149 18.05 -8.80 -11.92
CA ASP A 149 19.42 -9.10 -11.52
C ASP A 149 19.63 -8.86 -10.02
N VAL A 150 20.53 -9.61 -9.40
CA VAL A 150 20.84 -9.56 -7.96
C VAL A 150 22.33 -9.32 -7.73
N HIS A 151 22.65 -8.23 -7.04
CA HIS A 151 24.02 -7.84 -6.76
C HIS A 151 24.45 -8.33 -5.37
N LYS A 152 25.44 -9.22 -5.36
CA LYS A 152 26.03 -9.78 -4.14
C LYS A 152 27.22 -8.94 -3.67
N GLY A 153 27.41 -8.90 -2.36
CA GLY A 153 28.62 -8.34 -1.73
C GLY A 153 29.79 -9.32 -1.78
N ARG A 154 30.94 -8.88 -1.23
CA ARG A 154 32.14 -9.73 -1.08
C ARG A 154 31.89 -10.98 -0.20
N ASP A 155 30.89 -10.92 0.66
CA ASP A 155 30.40 -11.99 1.53
C ASP A 155 29.38 -12.92 0.85
N SER A 156 29.20 -12.81 -0.47
CA SER A 156 28.20 -13.54 -1.27
C SER A 156 26.72 -13.25 -0.90
N LYS A 157 26.44 -12.28 -0.02
CA LYS A 157 25.07 -11.91 0.36
C LYS A 157 24.48 -10.89 -0.60
N VAL A 158 23.21 -11.05 -0.97
CA VAL A 158 22.50 -10.10 -1.84
C VAL A 158 22.24 -8.79 -1.07
N ARG A 159 22.70 -7.66 -1.62
CA ARG A 159 22.51 -6.32 -1.01
C ARG A 159 21.62 -5.39 -1.81
N SER A 160 21.55 -5.59 -3.12
CA SER A 160 20.66 -4.81 -3.99
C SER A 160 20.22 -5.63 -5.20
N ALA A 161 19.08 -5.28 -5.78
CA ALA A 161 18.56 -5.90 -6.99
C ALA A 161 18.25 -4.81 -8.04
N ALA A 162 18.43 -5.17 -9.31
CA ALA A 162 17.85 -4.43 -10.42
C ALA A 162 16.43 -4.94 -10.67
N ILE A 163 15.49 -4.01 -10.79
CA ILE A 163 14.06 -4.31 -10.83
C ILE A 163 13.47 -3.63 -12.05
N LYS A 164 12.79 -4.40 -12.89
CA LYS A 164 12.01 -3.88 -14.00
C LYS A 164 10.64 -3.44 -13.48
N THR A 165 10.31 -2.17 -13.65
CA THR A 165 8.99 -1.57 -13.43
C THR A 165 8.39 -1.11 -14.77
N SER A 166 7.12 -0.69 -14.78
CA SER A 166 6.46 -0.15 -15.97
C SER A 166 7.12 1.13 -16.51
N THR A 167 7.85 1.86 -15.67
CA THR A 167 8.53 3.11 -16.03
C THR A 167 10.01 2.92 -16.40
N GLY A 168 10.56 1.71 -16.28
CA GLY A 168 11.97 1.43 -16.57
C GLY A 168 12.63 0.51 -15.53
N ILE A 169 13.96 0.48 -15.55
CA ILE A 169 14.75 -0.34 -14.62
C ILE A 169 15.24 0.54 -13.47
N ILE A 170 14.98 0.12 -12.24
CA ILE A 170 15.49 0.79 -11.04
C ILE A 170 16.35 -0.15 -10.22
N LYS A 171 17.40 0.40 -9.60
CA LYS A 171 18.21 -0.32 -8.61
C LYS A 171 17.70 0.01 -7.21
N ARG A 172 17.48 -1.01 -6.38
CA ARG A 172 17.06 -0.84 -4.99
C ARG A 172 17.81 -1.77 -4.03
N PRO A 173 18.14 -1.28 -2.82
CA PRO A 173 18.62 -2.14 -1.74
C PRO A 173 17.55 -3.17 -1.34
N ILE A 174 17.96 -4.39 -0.93
CA ILE A 174 17.00 -5.43 -0.54
C ILE A 174 16.12 -5.01 0.65
N GLN A 175 16.60 -4.08 1.48
CA GLN A 175 15.84 -3.56 2.61
C GLN A 175 14.59 -2.78 2.19
N LEU A 176 14.53 -2.34 0.93
CA LEU A 176 13.37 -1.68 0.35
C LEU A 176 12.52 -2.63 -0.50
N LEU A 177 12.83 -3.92 -0.51
CA LEU A 177 12.09 -4.95 -1.22
C LEU A 177 11.36 -5.85 -0.24
N TYR A 178 10.16 -6.23 -0.62
CA TYR A 178 9.25 -7.00 0.22
C TYR A 178 8.59 -8.09 -0.64
N ASN A 179 8.49 -9.29 -0.10
CA ASN A 179 7.63 -10.32 -0.67
C ASN A 179 6.15 -9.91 -0.56
N LEU A 180 5.33 -10.47 -1.44
CA LEU A 180 3.88 -10.33 -1.39
C LEU A 180 3.29 -11.21 -0.28
N GLU A 181 2.04 -10.95 0.13
CA GLU A 181 1.38 -11.76 1.15
C GLU A 181 1.25 -13.23 0.72
N ILE A 182 1.03 -13.44 -0.59
CA ILE A 182 0.88 -14.75 -1.20
C ILE A 182 1.94 -14.90 -2.30
N VAL A 183 2.84 -15.86 -2.10
CA VAL A 183 3.89 -16.22 -3.05
C VAL A 183 3.34 -17.31 -3.98
N SER A 184 3.52 -17.15 -5.30
CA SER A 184 3.22 -18.18 -6.28
C SER A 184 4.23 -19.33 -6.15
N ASN A 185 3.78 -20.51 -5.74
CA ASN A 185 4.59 -21.73 -5.65
C ASN A 185 4.53 -22.54 -6.96
N GLU A 186 4.80 -21.89 -8.09
CA GLU A 186 5.03 -22.60 -9.36
C GLU A 186 6.51 -22.89 -9.56
#